data_AF-A0A011QSL0-F1
#
_entry.id   AF-A0A011QSL0-F1
#
_cell.length_a   1.000
_cell.length_b   1.000
_cell.length_c   1.000
_cell.angle_alpha   90.00
_cell.angle_beta   90.00
_cell.angle_gamma   90.00
#
_symmetry.space_group_name_H-M   'P 1'
#
loop_
_entity.id
_entity.type
_entity.pdbx_description
1 polymer ?
#
loop_
_entity_poly.entity_id
_entity_poly.type
_entity_poly.pdbx_seq_one_letter_code
_entity_poly.pdbx_strand_id
1 'polypeptide(L)'
;MMATPASTRPDGTSDRSRLIKLLHVGRRKVEMDDDTWRAYLKQAFDVSSSTQLSLDRLRAALAHLERCGFQIASNSAPHEWTWVDTAPADRAPLLRKIIMLMKSTKVTRGKQVAYVEGIARQMSGFNGSGKGAIHKPLSMCGPEQLLDIVKALAIHIKRERDRAAADA
;
A
#
# COMPACT_ATOMS: atom_id res chain seq x y z
N MET A 1 -31.81 -17.67 23.79
CA MET A 1 -30.76 -17.98 22.79
C MET A 1 -29.46 -17.39 23.32
N MET A 2 -28.45 -18.25 23.46
CA MET A 2 -27.26 -18.06 24.31
C MET A 2 -26.34 -16.94 23.83
N ALA A 3 -25.84 -16.13 24.77
CA ALA A 3 -24.75 -15.19 24.56
C ALA A 3 -23.41 -15.93 24.49
N THR A 4 -22.68 -15.80 23.39
CA THR A 4 -21.31 -16.33 23.23
C THR A 4 -20.33 -15.37 23.92
N PRO A 5 -19.61 -15.77 24.98
CA PRO A 5 -18.55 -14.94 25.54
C PRO A 5 -17.29 -15.16 24.69
N ALA A 6 -16.94 -14.18 23.85
CA ALA A 6 -15.81 -14.28 22.94
C ALA A 6 -14.69 -13.26 23.24
N SER A 7 -13.61 -13.83 23.76
CA SER A 7 -12.19 -13.43 23.68
C SER A 7 -11.67 -12.29 24.56
N THR A 8 -10.93 -12.70 25.60
CA THR A 8 -10.16 -11.89 26.53
C THR A 8 -8.82 -11.49 25.90
N ARG A 9 -8.64 -10.18 25.70
CA ARG A 9 -7.45 -9.43 25.24
C ARG A 9 -7.30 -9.29 23.71
N PRO A 10 -7.12 -8.05 23.21
CA PRO A 10 -6.86 -7.83 21.79
C PRO A 10 -5.36 -7.93 21.47
N ASP A 11 -5.04 -8.70 20.43
CA ASP A 11 -3.71 -8.78 19.83
C ASP A 11 -3.17 -7.38 19.50
N GLY A 12 -1.98 -7.06 20.02
CA GLY A 12 -1.27 -5.79 19.82
C GLY A 12 -0.69 -5.61 18.41
N THR A 13 -1.32 -6.19 17.39
CA THR A 13 -0.80 -6.24 16.03
C THR A 13 -0.95 -4.88 15.34
N SER A 14 0.04 -4.50 14.53
CA SER A 14 0.06 -3.25 13.75
C SER A 14 -1.23 -3.03 12.94
N ASP A 15 -1.81 -4.10 12.41
CA ASP A 15 -3.08 -4.10 11.67
C ASP A 15 -4.27 -3.65 12.53
N ARG A 16 -4.30 -4.03 13.81
CA ARG A 16 -5.36 -3.65 14.73
C ARG A 16 -5.34 -2.14 14.99
N SER A 17 -4.16 -1.62 15.32
CA SER A 17 -3.94 -0.19 15.53
C SER A 17 -4.30 0.63 14.29
N ARG A 18 -4.03 0.10 13.09
CA ARG A 18 -4.45 0.70 11.82
C ARG A 18 -5.98 0.73 11.68
N LEU A 19 -6.69 -0.36 11.97
CA LEU A 19 -8.15 -0.42 11.89
C LEU A 19 -8.84 0.53 12.87
N ILE A 20 -8.33 0.65 14.09
CA ILE A 20 -8.86 1.62 15.08
C ILE A 20 -8.72 3.05 14.54
N LYS A 21 -7.55 3.41 13.98
CA LYS A 21 -7.35 4.72 13.35
C LYS A 21 -8.34 4.95 12.20
N LEU A 22 -8.57 3.95 11.36
CA LEU A 22 -9.54 4.04 10.26
C LEU A 22 -10.97 4.23 10.76
N LEU A 23 -11.39 3.56 11.82
CA LEU A 23 -12.70 3.78 12.44
C LEU A 23 -12.87 5.22 12.93
N HIS A 24 -11.86 5.79 13.59
CA HIS A 24 -11.92 7.18 14.04
C HIS A 24 -11.96 8.19 12.88
N VAL A 25 -11.28 7.88 11.76
CA VAL A 25 -11.37 8.70 10.54
C VAL A 25 -12.74 8.54 9.90
N GLY A 26 -13.23 7.31 9.75
CA GLY A 26 -14.51 7.01 9.14
C GLY A 26 -15.67 7.64 9.88
N ARG A 27 -15.70 7.53 11.22
CA ARG A 27 -16.69 8.20 12.07
C ARG A 27 -16.75 9.71 11.81
N ARG A 28 -15.59 10.37 11.76
CA ARG A 28 -15.50 11.81 11.45
C ARG A 28 -15.97 12.14 10.04
N LYS A 29 -15.74 11.25 9.07
CA LYS A 29 -16.14 11.45 7.67
C LYS A 29 -17.63 11.28 7.41
N VAL A 30 -18.29 10.42 8.18
CA VAL A 30 -19.76 10.27 8.14
C VAL A 30 -20.47 11.20 9.12
N GLU A 31 -19.73 12.13 9.76
CA GLU A 31 -20.24 13.10 10.73
C GLU A 31 -21.07 12.47 11.87
N MET A 32 -20.74 11.23 12.24
CA MET A 32 -21.44 10.52 13.30
C MET A 32 -20.96 11.04 14.66
N ASP A 33 -21.91 11.51 15.46
CA ASP A 33 -21.66 12.02 16.78
C ASP A 33 -21.16 10.93 17.76
N ASP A 34 -20.56 11.36 18.86
CA ASP A 34 -19.95 10.46 19.84
C ASP A 34 -20.99 9.60 20.59
N ASP A 35 -22.20 10.09 20.80
CA ASP A 35 -23.26 9.39 21.53
C ASP A 35 -23.90 8.32 20.67
N THR A 36 -24.21 8.62 19.41
CA THR A 36 -24.65 7.68 18.37
C THR A 36 -23.60 6.60 18.16
N TRP A 37 -22.31 6.96 18.13
CA TRP A 37 -21.23 5.97 18.02
C TRP A 37 -21.17 5.03 19.23
N ARG A 38 -21.29 5.57 20.45
CA ARG A 38 -21.29 4.75 21.68
C ARG A 38 -22.53 3.88 21.76
N ALA A 39 -23.70 4.39 21.36
CA ALA A 39 -24.94 3.63 21.29
C ALA A 39 -24.80 2.47 20.29
N TYR A 40 -24.24 2.71 19.10
CA TYR A 40 -23.93 1.67 18.13
C TYR A 40 -22.99 0.60 18.71
N LEU A 41 -21.88 1.00 19.34
CA LEU A 41 -20.93 0.06 19.94
C LEU A 41 -21.57 -0.79 21.04
N LYS A 42 -22.41 -0.18 21.88
CA LYS A 42 -23.13 -0.87 22.95
C LYS A 42 -24.16 -1.84 22.38
N GLN A 43 -24.91 -1.44 21.36
CA GLN A 43 -25.94 -2.27 20.75
C GLN A 43 -25.35 -3.44 19.92
N ALA A 44 -24.32 -3.18 19.13
CA ALA A 44 -23.78 -4.16 18.18
C ALA A 44 -22.76 -5.11 18.81
N PHE A 45 -22.00 -4.65 19.82
CA PHE A 45 -20.86 -5.40 20.35
C PHE A 45 -20.81 -5.47 21.89
N ASP A 46 -21.75 -4.82 22.58
CA ASP A 46 -21.80 -4.69 24.05
C ASP A 46 -20.56 -4.03 24.68
N VAL A 47 -19.89 -3.14 23.93
CA VAL A 47 -18.69 -2.41 24.39
C VAL A 47 -18.93 -0.90 24.42
N SER A 48 -18.13 -0.21 25.24
CA SER A 48 -18.17 1.26 25.32
C SER A 48 -17.08 1.94 24.47
N SER A 49 -16.11 1.17 23.97
CA SER A 49 -14.97 1.70 23.22
C SER A 49 -14.53 0.79 22.07
N SER A 50 -14.15 1.41 20.95
CA SER A 50 -13.53 0.72 19.80
C SER A 50 -12.23 -0.01 20.20
N THR A 51 -11.55 0.44 21.26
CA THR A 51 -10.32 -0.20 21.76
C THR A 51 -10.58 -1.53 22.47
N GLN A 52 -11.83 -1.89 22.74
CA GLN A 52 -12.21 -3.20 23.30
C GLN A 52 -12.56 -4.22 22.22
N LEU A 53 -12.67 -3.81 20.95
CA LEU A 53 -13.01 -4.68 19.84
C LEU A 53 -11.82 -5.58 19.43
N SER A 54 -12.11 -6.84 19.14
CA SER A 54 -11.18 -7.77 18.47
C SER A 54 -11.01 -7.40 17.00
N LEU A 55 -10.03 -7.99 16.31
CA LEU A 55 -9.74 -7.69 14.91
C LEU A 55 -10.97 -7.88 13.99
N ASP A 56 -11.70 -9.00 14.16
CA ASP A 56 -12.89 -9.29 13.35
C ASP A 56 -14.03 -8.32 13.63
N ARG A 57 -14.22 -7.96 14.91
CA ARG A 57 -15.24 -6.98 15.29
C ARG A 57 -14.90 -5.57 14.80
N LEU A 58 -13.61 -5.19 14.75
CA LEU A 58 -13.16 -3.94 14.14
C LEU A 58 -13.48 -3.90 12.64
N ARG A 59 -13.29 -5.01 11.92
CA ARG A 59 -13.66 -5.11 10.50
C ARG A 59 -15.17 -4.99 10.30
N ALA A 60 -15.97 -5.62 11.16
CA ALA A 60 -17.42 -5.52 11.12
C ALA A 60 -17.93 -4.09 11.39
N ALA A 61 -17.34 -3.40 12.38
CA ALA A 61 -17.64 -2.01 12.68
C ALA A 61 -17.29 -1.09 11.50
N LEU A 62 -16.18 -1.38 10.82
CA LEU A 62 -15.76 -0.62 9.66
C LEU A 62 -16.71 -0.83 8.47
N ALA A 63 -17.17 -2.05 8.23
CA ALA A 63 -18.18 -2.34 7.21
C ALA A 63 -19.54 -1.67 7.50
N HIS A 64 -19.84 -1.37 8.77
CA HIS A 64 -20.99 -0.52 9.10
C HIS A 64 -20.76 0.94 8.66
N LEU A 65 -19.60 1.52 8.97
CA LEU A 65 -19.26 2.86 8.49
C LEU A 65 -19.31 2.93 6.96
N GLU A 66 -18.88 1.87 6.27
CA GLU A 66 -18.94 1.83 4.81
C GLU A 66 -20.38 1.91 4.27
N ARG A 67 -21.31 1.22 4.92
CA ARG A 67 -22.75 1.34 4.62
C ARG A 67 -23.32 2.71 4.94
N CYS A 68 -22.74 3.42 5.91
CA CYS A 68 -23.09 4.80 6.25
C CYS A 68 -22.46 5.84 5.30
N GLY A 69 -21.77 5.41 4.24
CA GLY A 69 -21.18 6.31 3.24
C GLY A 69 -19.69 6.58 3.43
N PHE A 70 -19.03 5.91 4.37
CA PHE A 70 -17.57 5.91 4.40
C PHE A 70 -17.03 5.06 3.25
N GLN A 71 -15.98 5.50 2.60
CA GLN A 71 -15.24 4.64 1.68
C GLN A 71 -13.80 4.60 2.18
N ILE A 72 -13.28 3.42 2.50
CA ILE A 72 -11.84 3.29 2.67
C ILE A 72 -11.25 3.62 1.32
N ALA A 73 -10.50 4.73 1.24
CA ALA A 73 -9.60 4.95 0.14
C ALA A 73 -8.69 3.72 0.04
N SER A 74 -8.97 2.86 -0.94
CA SER A 74 -8.10 1.72 -1.24
C SER A 74 -6.68 2.26 -1.36
N ASN A 75 -5.69 1.46 -0.95
CA ASN A 75 -4.25 1.78 -0.93
C ASN A 75 -3.66 2.11 -2.33
N SER A 76 -4.35 2.86 -3.18
CA SER A 76 -3.69 3.78 -4.10
C SER A 76 -2.91 4.76 -3.24
N ALA A 77 -1.62 4.50 -3.05
CA ALA A 77 -0.69 5.50 -2.53
C ALA A 77 -0.83 6.73 -3.44
N PRO A 78 -1.57 7.79 -3.03
CA PRO A 78 -2.15 8.72 -3.99
C PRO A 78 -1.11 9.64 -4.64
N HIS A 79 0.17 9.48 -4.30
CA HIS A 79 1.25 10.40 -4.64
C HIS A 79 2.52 9.71 -5.15
N GLU A 80 2.58 8.38 -5.19
CA GLU A 80 3.85 7.70 -5.54
C GLU A 80 4.23 7.92 -7.01
N TRP A 81 3.25 7.82 -7.91
CA TRP A 81 3.46 7.89 -9.36
C TRP A 81 2.75 9.08 -10.03
N THR A 82 2.19 10.02 -9.27
CA THR A 82 1.38 11.13 -9.81
C THR A 82 2.15 12.03 -10.77
N TRP A 83 3.47 12.17 -10.57
CA TRP A 83 4.36 12.94 -11.42
C TRP A 83 4.64 12.30 -12.79
N VAL A 84 4.24 11.03 -13.00
CA VAL A 84 4.46 10.32 -14.27
C VAL A 84 3.54 10.84 -15.38
N ASP A 85 2.32 11.26 -15.03
CA ASP A 85 1.37 11.75 -16.03
C ASP A 85 1.72 13.16 -16.54
N THR A 86 2.50 13.92 -15.77
CA THR A 86 3.06 15.21 -16.16
C THR A 86 4.44 15.09 -16.82
N ALA A 87 4.98 13.87 -16.96
CA ALA A 87 6.31 13.68 -17.54
C ALA A 87 6.33 13.97 -19.05
N PRO A 88 7.47 14.45 -19.59
CA PRO A 88 7.65 14.61 -21.05
C PRO A 88 7.34 13.34 -21.85
N ALA A 89 6.88 13.51 -23.09
CA ALA A 89 6.34 12.44 -23.94
C ALA A 89 7.34 11.31 -24.25
N ASP A 90 8.64 11.60 -24.26
CA ASP A 90 9.73 10.65 -24.45
C ASP A 90 10.00 9.79 -23.20
N ARG A 91 9.65 10.29 -22.01
CA ARG A 91 9.88 9.62 -20.71
C ARG A 91 8.65 8.87 -20.21
N ALA A 92 7.46 9.42 -20.43
CA ALA A 92 6.20 8.88 -19.91
C ALA A 92 5.97 7.39 -20.26
N PRO A 93 6.25 6.90 -21.49
CA PRO A 93 6.08 5.48 -21.82
C PRO A 93 6.99 4.55 -20.99
N LEU A 94 8.24 4.95 -20.76
CA LEU A 94 9.20 4.17 -19.98
C LEU A 94 8.79 4.12 -18.50
N LEU A 95 8.38 5.26 -17.94
CA LEU A 95 7.86 5.34 -16.57
C LEU A 95 6.61 4.48 -16.38
N ARG A 96 5.66 4.52 -17.32
CA ARG A 96 4.47 3.66 -17.30
C ARG A 96 4.83 2.18 -17.37
N LYS A 97 5.84 1.81 -18.16
CA LYS A 97 6.36 0.45 -18.21
C LYS A 97 6.95 0.00 -16.88
N ILE A 98 7.71 0.86 -16.18
CA ILE A 98 8.20 0.60 -14.81
C ILE A 98 7.02 0.36 -13.86
N ILE A 99 5.97 1.20 -13.92
CA ILE A 99 4.77 1.02 -13.10
C ILE A 99 4.13 -0.36 -13.34
N MET A 100 3.99 -0.78 -14.60
CA MET A 100 3.40 -2.09 -14.92
C MET A 100 4.26 -3.25 -14.42
N LEU A 101 5.58 -3.15 -14.54
CA LEU A 101 6.49 -4.14 -13.95
C LEU A 101 6.36 -4.19 -12.42
N MET A 102 6.23 -3.05 -11.75
CA MET A 102 6.04 -3.03 -10.30
C MET A 102 4.70 -3.61 -9.87
N LYS A 103 3.64 -3.46 -10.66
CA LYS A 103 2.33 -4.09 -10.39
C LYS A 103 2.38 -5.62 -10.41
N SER A 104 3.31 -6.25 -11.13
CA SER A 104 3.47 -7.71 -11.10
C SER A 104 4.29 -8.22 -9.90
N THR A 105 4.83 -7.32 -9.07
CA THR A 105 5.61 -7.69 -7.87
C THR A 105 4.75 -7.67 -6.61
N LYS A 106 5.24 -8.30 -5.54
CA LYS A 106 4.61 -8.25 -4.20
C LYS A 106 4.97 -6.97 -3.41
N VAL A 107 5.67 -6.00 -4.03
CA VAL A 107 6.09 -4.77 -3.36
C VAL A 107 4.87 -3.90 -3.03
N THR A 108 4.76 -3.51 -1.77
CA THR A 108 3.66 -2.67 -1.27
C THR A 108 3.60 -1.34 -2.03
N ARG A 109 2.41 -0.95 -2.50
CA ARG A 109 2.17 0.39 -3.07
C ARG A 109 2.57 1.48 -2.06
N GLY A 110 3.23 2.53 -2.54
CA GLY A 110 3.86 3.57 -1.72
C GLY A 110 5.33 3.32 -1.39
N LYS A 111 5.87 2.14 -1.74
CA LYS A 111 7.31 1.82 -1.61
C LYS A 111 7.96 1.41 -2.95
N GLN A 112 7.18 1.35 -4.02
CA GLN A 112 7.61 0.91 -5.34
C GLN A 112 8.65 1.85 -5.97
N VAL A 113 8.48 3.16 -5.87
CA VAL A 113 9.46 4.15 -6.39
C VAL A 113 10.80 3.99 -5.69
N ALA A 114 10.80 3.96 -4.35
CA ALA A 114 12.02 3.77 -3.57
C ALA A 114 12.69 2.42 -3.87
N TYR A 115 11.90 1.37 -4.09
CA TYR A 115 12.40 0.05 -4.47
C TYR A 115 13.10 0.07 -5.83
N VAL A 116 12.46 0.67 -6.84
CA VAL A 116 13.05 0.81 -8.20
C VAL A 116 14.31 1.67 -8.15
N GLU A 117 14.31 2.78 -7.39
CA GLU A 117 15.52 3.59 -7.19
C GLU A 117 16.62 2.81 -6.48
N GLY A 118 16.29 1.94 -5.54
CA GLY A 118 17.25 1.02 -4.91
C GLY A 118 17.92 0.10 -5.93
N ILE A 119 17.13 -0.49 -6.83
CA ILE A 119 17.67 -1.30 -7.95
C ILE A 119 18.54 -0.42 -8.85
N ALA A 120 18.10 0.78 -9.22
CA ALA A 120 18.86 1.70 -10.07
C ALA A 120 20.21 2.12 -9.45
N ARG A 121 20.28 2.26 -8.13
CA ARG A 121 21.54 2.50 -7.39
C ARG A 121 22.46 1.29 -7.35
N GLN A 122 21.91 0.08 -7.41
CA GLN A 122 22.67 -1.17 -7.47
C GLN A 122 23.09 -1.55 -8.91
N MET A 123 22.57 -0.86 -9.91
CA MET A 123 22.98 -1.00 -11.32
C MET A 123 24.35 -0.37 -11.56
N SER A 124 25.41 -0.98 -11.03
CA SER A 124 26.78 -0.69 -11.41
C SER A 124 27.13 -1.49 -12.68
N GLY A 125 27.31 -0.83 -13.83
CA GLY A 125 27.89 -1.47 -15.02
C GLY A 125 26.95 -2.35 -15.85
N PHE A 126 25.63 -2.24 -15.71
CA PHE A 126 24.70 -2.87 -16.64
C PHE A 126 24.84 -2.21 -18.02
N ASN A 127 25.17 -2.99 -19.05
CA ASN A 127 25.31 -2.59 -20.47
C ASN A 127 26.58 -1.85 -20.92
N GLY A 128 27.73 -2.00 -20.26
CA GLY A 128 29.04 -1.63 -20.86
C GLY A 128 29.19 -0.16 -21.29
N SER A 129 28.26 0.71 -20.90
CA SER A 129 28.14 2.09 -21.36
C SER A 129 28.94 3.08 -20.49
N GLY A 130 29.77 2.59 -19.57
CA GLY A 130 30.62 3.41 -18.70
C GLY A 130 29.87 4.36 -17.74
N LYS A 131 28.53 4.39 -17.77
CA LYS A 131 27.71 5.21 -16.89
C LYS A 131 27.41 4.41 -15.63
N GLY A 132 28.05 4.81 -14.52
CA GLY A 132 27.91 4.18 -13.21
C GLY A 132 26.49 4.22 -12.64
N ALA A 133 26.35 3.68 -11.44
CA ALA A 133 25.10 3.61 -10.69
C ALA A 133 24.26 4.90 -10.78
N ILE A 134 22.94 4.73 -10.95
CA ILE A 134 22.01 5.86 -11.07
C ILE A 134 21.62 6.29 -9.66
N HIS A 135 22.29 7.31 -9.14
CA HIS A 135 22.04 7.85 -7.79
C HIS A 135 20.91 8.89 -7.74
N LYS A 136 20.45 9.39 -8.89
CA LYS A 136 19.42 10.42 -8.97
C LYS A 136 18.01 9.82 -8.84
N PRO A 137 17.02 10.60 -8.37
CA PRO A 137 15.62 10.17 -8.33
C PRO A 137 15.06 9.83 -9.71
N LEU A 138 14.08 8.92 -9.78
CA LEU A 138 13.44 8.53 -11.05
C LEU A 138 12.82 9.72 -11.80
N SER A 139 12.31 10.71 -11.07
CA SER A 139 11.76 11.95 -11.61
C SER A 139 12.80 12.79 -12.36
N MET A 140 14.09 12.57 -12.13
CA MET A 140 15.21 13.27 -12.76
C MET A 140 15.97 12.40 -13.77
N CYS A 141 15.57 11.15 -13.99
CA CYS A 141 16.17 10.27 -14.99
C CYS A 141 15.76 10.65 -16.40
N GLY A 142 16.76 10.75 -17.29
CA GLY A 142 16.54 10.92 -18.73
C GLY A 142 16.06 9.63 -19.41
N PRO A 143 15.60 9.68 -20.67
CA PRO A 143 15.04 8.53 -21.39
C PRO A 143 15.97 7.31 -21.42
N GLU A 144 17.25 7.51 -21.76
CA GLU A 144 18.24 6.42 -21.81
C GLU A 144 18.40 5.71 -20.46
N GLN A 145 18.45 6.48 -19.37
CA GLN A 145 18.57 5.95 -18.02
C GLN A 145 17.31 5.17 -17.61
N LEU A 146 16.13 5.68 -17.97
CA LEU A 146 14.88 4.98 -17.72
C LEU A 146 14.78 3.68 -18.52
N LEU A 147 15.30 3.64 -19.75
CA LEU A 147 15.34 2.43 -20.57
C LEU A 147 16.23 1.36 -19.93
N ASP A 148 17.40 1.76 -19.42
CA ASP A 148 18.30 0.83 -18.72
C ASP A 148 17.66 0.32 -17.42
N ILE A 149 16.98 1.17 -16.66
CA ILE A 149 16.23 0.77 -15.45
C ILE A 149 15.13 -0.24 -15.80
N VAL A 150 14.38 -0.02 -16.89
CA VAL A 150 13.35 -0.96 -17.36
C VAL A 150 13.97 -2.34 -17.65
N LYS A 151 15.11 -2.38 -18.36
CA LYS A 151 15.80 -3.64 -18.69
C LYS A 151 16.26 -4.38 -17.43
N ALA A 152 16.93 -3.67 -16.52
CA ALA A 152 17.41 -4.24 -15.27
C ALA A 152 16.27 -4.74 -14.39
N LEU A 153 15.19 -3.96 -14.25
CA LEU A 153 14.01 -4.36 -13.48
C LEU A 153 13.34 -5.60 -14.06
N ALA A 154 13.23 -5.70 -15.39
CA ALA A 154 12.67 -6.89 -16.03
C ALA A 154 13.50 -8.14 -15.77
N ILE A 155 14.83 -8.03 -15.82
CA ILE A 155 15.77 -9.12 -15.50
C ILE A 155 15.66 -9.51 -14.03
N HIS A 156 15.62 -8.52 -13.13
CA HIS A 156 15.47 -8.74 -11.69
C HIS A 156 14.18 -9.49 -11.36
N ILE A 157 13.05 -9.03 -11.90
CA ILE A 157 11.74 -9.69 -11.71
C ILE A 157 11.75 -11.12 -12.25
N LYS A 158 12.36 -11.34 -13.42
CA LYS A 158 12.51 -12.69 -13.99
C LYS A 158 13.32 -13.59 -13.04
N ARG A 159 14.49 -13.12 -12.57
CA ARG A 159 15.36 -13.88 -11.65
C ARG A 159 14.66 -14.21 -10.34
N GLU A 160 13.93 -13.27 -9.76
CA GLU A 160 13.16 -13.50 -8.54
C GLU A 160 12.06 -14.54 -8.75
N ARG A 161 11.38 -14.50 -9.91
CA ARG A 161 10.38 -15.51 -10.25
C ARG A 161 11.00 -16.89 -10.44
N ASP A 162 12.11 -16.97 -11.16
CA ASP A 162 12.79 -18.24 -11.45
C ASP A 162 13.37 -18.84 -10.15
N ARG A 163 13.87 -18.01 -9.21
CA ARG A 163 14.30 -18.45 -7.87
C ARG A 163 13.12 -18.97 -7.05
N ALA A 164 12.01 -18.22 -7.00
CA ALA A 164 10.82 -18.64 -6.28
C ALA A 164 10.22 -19.96 -6.81
N ALA A 165 10.42 -20.28 -8.10
CA ALA A 165 10.02 -21.55 -8.68
C ALA A 165 10.99 -22.71 -8.37
N ALA A 166 12.25 -22.42 -8.07
CA ALA A 166 13.24 -23.42 -7.67
C ALA A 166 13.11 -23.81 -6.18
N ASP A 167 12.60 -22.90 -5.34
CA ASP A 167 12.38 -23.10 -3.91
C ASP A 167 11.00 -23.73 -3.57
N ALA A 168 10.17 -24.02 -4.57
CA ALA A 168 8.80 -24.54 -4.45
C ALA A 168 8.68 -26.00 -4.91
#